data_AF-A0A0F4QPX4-F1
#
_entry.id   AF-A0A0F4QPX4-F1
#
_cell.length_a   1.000
_cell.length_b   1.000
_cell.length_c   1.000
_cell.angle_alpha   90.00
_cell.angle_beta   90.00
_cell.angle_gamma   90.00
#
_symmetry.space_group_name_H-M   'P 1'
#
loop_
_entity.id
_entity.type
_entity.pdbx_description
1 polymer ?
#
loop_
_entity_poly.entity_id
_entity_poly.type
_entity_poly.pdbx_seq_one_letter_code
_entity_poly.pdbx_strand_id
1 'polypeptide(L)'
;MTDITIATHNGNFHADDVFSVAALKTIFTSFNLVRTRDLEVIKQADIVLDVGGIYDADAGRFDHHQRGGAGERENGIPYSSFGLIWKKYGVEICGGNKEIAHSVDTGLVSVIDAVDCGHVEGVSKGISLSQTISMFNPTWQEESDYDACFEEAVNFASRVLTRFIAAATGGISAKDIVAKAIEKAEDPRLIVLEQYTPWKTTVHRLSKEALYVVYPSDTGEWRIQTVPVELGSFEDRKSLPSPWAGLAGKELQEVTGISDAMFCHNGCFIGGAQSFESVMKMADMALKA
;
A
#
# COMPACT_ATOMS: atom_id res chain seq x y z
N MET A 1 -17.86 -3.69 32.14
CA MET A 1 -17.28 -4.79 31.34
C MET A 1 -15.79 -4.70 31.60
N THR A 2 -15.15 -5.80 31.98
CA THR A 2 -13.69 -5.83 32.08
C THR A 2 -13.12 -5.69 30.68
N ASP A 3 -12.23 -4.73 30.48
CA ASP A 3 -11.49 -4.59 29.22
C ASP A 3 -10.74 -5.89 28.94
N ILE A 4 -10.71 -6.32 27.68
CA ILE A 4 -9.93 -7.50 27.28
C ILE A 4 -8.44 -7.23 27.54
N THR A 5 -7.69 -8.26 27.89
CA THR A 5 -6.23 -8.18 28.06
C THR A 5 -5.53 -8.76 26.83
N ILE A 6 -4.68 -7.95 26.20
CA ILE A 6 -3.84 -8.33 25.08
C ILE A 6 -2.39 -8.38 25.57
N ALA A 7 -1.69 -9.49 25.32
CA ALA A 7 -0.29 -9.66 25.68
C ALA A 7 0.62 -9.79 24.46
N THR A 8 1.77 -9.11 24.50
CA THR A 8 2.90 -9.29 23.57
C THR A 8 4.22 -9.20 24.33
N HIS A 9 5.36 -9.41 23.69
CA HIS A 9 6.67 -9.37 24.34
C HIS A 9 7.10 -7.93 24.73
N ASN A 10 7.99 -7.81 25.71
CA ASN A 10 8.47 -6.52 26.27
C ASN A 10 9.89 -6.12 25.85
N GLY A 11 10.41 -6.66 24.75
CA GLY A 11 11.75 -6.31 24.25
C GLY A 11 11.72 -5.27 23.15
N ASN A 12 12.80 -5.27 22.35
CA ASN A 12 12.76 -4.69 21.01
C ASN A 12 11.54 -5.20 20.26
N PHE A 13 10.77 -4.29 19.70
CA PHE A 13 9.58 -4.58 18.91
C PHE A 13 9.84 -4.47 17.42
N HIS A 14 9.00 -5.16 16.67
CA HIS A 14 9.08 -5.31 15.23
C HIS A 14 7.82 -4.74 14.59
N ALA A 15 7.76 -4.76 13.26
CA ALA A 15 6.52 -4.40 12.59
C ALA A 15 5.40 -5.41 12.88
N ASP A 16 5.73 -6.67 13.18
CA ASP A 16 4.77 -7.72 13.43
C ASP A 16 3.86 -7.44 14.64
N ASP A 17 4.45 -7.32 15.82
CA ASP A 17 3.73 -7.03 17.07
C ASP A 17 3.08 -5.64 17.06
N VAL A 18 3.75 -4.64 16.49
CA VAL A 18 3.20 -3.28 16.36
C VAL A 18 1.96 -3.24 15.47
N PHE A 19 2.00 -3.83 14.27
CA PHE A 19 0.85 -3.83 13.37
C PHE A 19 -0.26 -4.78 13.84
N SER A 20 0.07 -5.84 14.57
CA SER A 20 -0.91 -6.69 15.24
C SER A 20 -1.76 -5.87 16.23
N VAL A 21 -1.12 -5.09 17.10
CA VAL A 21 -1.84 -4.21 18.04
C VAL A 21 -2.62 -3.13 17.30
N ALA A 22 -2.03 -2.51 16.27
CA ALA A 22 -2.71 -1.51 15.45
C ALA A 22 -4.00 -2.05 14.79
N ALA A 23 -3.97 -3.29 14.30
CA ALA A 23 -5.15 -3.97 13.76
C ALA A 23 -6.19 -4.24 14.85
N LEU A 24 -5.77 -4.74 16.02
CA LEU A 24 -6.69 -5.03 17.13
C LEU A 24 -7.38 -3.76 17.68
N LYS A 25 -6.74 -2.59 17.62
CA LYS A 25 -7.37 -1.28 17.93
C LYS A 25 -8.57 -0.94 17.03
N THR A 26 -8.69 -1.57 15.85
CA THR A 26 -9.86 -1.38 14.98
C THR A 26 -11.04 -2.27 15.35
N ILE A 27 -10.79 -3.37 16.07
CA ILE A 27 -11.81 -4.33 16.53
C ILE A 27 -12.26 -3.98 17.95
N PHE A 28 -11.31 -3.67 18.84
CA PHE A 28 -11.57 -3.44 20.26
C PHE A 28 -11.40 -1.96 20.59
N THR A 29 -12.50 -1.32 21.00
CA THR A 29 -12.52 0.11 21.36
C THR A 29 -11.74 0.43 22.64
N SER A 30 -11.53 -0.57 23.50
CA SER A 30 -10.77 -0.47 24.74
C SER A 30 -10.21 -1.85 25.09
N PHE A 31 -8.93 -1.89 25.50
CA PHE A 31 -8.26 -3.08 25.98
C PHE A 31 -7.07 -2.70 26.87
N ASN A 32 -6.68 -3.62 27.75
CA ASN A 32 -5.43 -3.55 28.50
C ASN A 32 -4.31 -4.21 27.68
N LEU A 33 -3.30 -3.43 27.28
CA LEU A 33 -2.10 -3.97 26.65
C LEU A 33 -1.05 -4.27 27.71
N VAL A 34 -0.60 -5.52 27.76
CA VAL A 34 0.46 -5.97 28.67
C VAL A 34 1.65 -6.45 27.86
N ARG A 35 2.78 -5.76 27.96
CA ARG A 35 4.04 -6.20 27.36
C ARG A 35 4.83 -7.00 28.38
N THR A 36 5.04 -8.30 28.14
CA THR A 36 5.66 -9.22 29.09
C THR A 36 6.25 -10.47 28.46
N ARG A 37 7.14 -11.15 29.17
CA ARG A 37 7.57 -12.54 28.90
C ARG A 37 7.23 -13.51 30.05
N ASP A 38 6.48 -13.03 31.04
CA ASP A 38 5.99 -13.86 32.13
C ASP A 38 4.89 -14.80 31.62
N LEU A 39 5.15 -16.10 31.68
CA LEU A 39 4.26 -17.14 31.17
C LEU A 39 2.92 -17.19 31.91
N GLU A 40 2.87 -16.86 33.20
CA GLU A 40 1.62 -16.86 33.96
C GLU A 40 0.74 -15.67 33.56
N VAL A 41 1.35 -14.52 33.27
CA VAL A 41 0.64 -13.34 32.74
C VAL A 41 0.13 -13.64 31.31
N ILE A 42 0.98 -14.19 30.46
CA ILE A 42 0.62 -14.58 29.08
C ILE A 42 -0.55 -15.57 29.08
N LYS A 43 -0.52 -16.57 29.96
CA LYS A 43 -1.58 -17.58 30.06
C LYS A 43 -2.93 -16.99 30.43
N GLN A 44 -2.95 -15.92 31.24
CA GLN A 44 -4.17 -15.25 31.71
C GLN A 44 -4.75 -14.25 30.70
N ALA A 45 -3.97 -13.80 29.71
CA ALA A 45 -4.43 -12.84 28.71
C ALA A 45 -5.51 -13.43 27.79
N ASP A 46 -6.45 -12.58 27.35
CA ASP A 46 -7.51 -12.98 26.43
C ASP A 46 -6.95 -13.18 25.02
N ILE A 47 -6.07 -12.28 24.58
CA ILE A 47 -5.35 -12.38 23.30
C ILE A 47 -3.85 -12.33 23.56
N VAL A 48 -3.10 -13.21 22.91
CA VAL A 48 -1.64 -13.23 22.95
C VAL A 48 -1.11 -13.20 21.53
N LEU A 49 -0.17 -12.33 21.24
CA LEU A 49 0.48 -12.19 19.95
C LEU A 49 2.00 -12.11 20.13
N ASP A 50 2.76 -12.67 19.19
CA ASP A 50 4.23 -12.60 19.13
C ASP A 50 4.98 -13.11 20.38
N VAL A 51 4.29 -13.90 21.20
CA VAL A 51 4.85 -14.52 22.41
C VAL A 51 4.00 -15.73 22.82
N GLY A 52 4.61 -16.66 23.59
CA GLY A 52 3.93 -17.80 24.19
C GLY A 52 4.04 -19.11 23.40
N GLY A 53 4.51 -19.07 22.16
CA GLY A 53 4.84 -20.23 21.33
C GLY A 53 3.64 -21.07 20.91
N ILE A 54 2.48 -20.45 20.71
CA ILE A 54 1.23 -21.13 20.37
C ILE A 54 0.47 -20.32 19.31
N TYR A 55 0.08 -21.00 18.23
CA TYR A 55 -0.99 -20.55 17.34
C TYR A 55 -2.26 -21.37 17.58
N ASP A 56 -3.30 -20.71 18.07
CA ASP A 56 -4.67 -21.20 18.16
C ASP A 56 -5.58 -19.97 18.07
N ALA A 57 -6.13 -19.74 16.89
CA ALA A 57 -6.95 -18.58 16.62
C ALA A 57 -8.18 -18.52 17.55
N ASP A 58 -8.81 -19.65 17.85
CA ASP A 58 -10.04 -19.72 18.66
C ASP A 58 -9.76 -19.50 20.13
N ALA A 59 -8.58 -19.90 20.62
CA ALA A 59 -8.10 -19.59 21.96
C ALA A 59 -7.43 -18.20 22.07
N GLY A 60 -7.43 -17.39 21.01
CA GLY A 60 -6.82 -16.06 21.02
C GLY A 60 -5.29 -16.10 21.14
N ARG A 61 -4.63 -17.06 20.48
CA ARG A 61 -3.17 -17.24 20.49
C ARG A 61 -2.64 -17.10 19.08
N PHE A 62 -1.78 -16.10 18.87
CA PHE A 62 -1.29 -15.66 17.56
C PHE A 62 0.23 -15.53 17.57
N ASP A 63 0.94 -16.59 17.96
CA ASP A 63 2.41 -16.66 17.85
C ASP A 63 2.81 -17.54 16.65
N HIS A 64 3.97 -17.27 16.08
CA HIS A 64 4.57 -18.00 14.96
C HIS A 64 5.91 -18.64 15.30
N HIS A 65 6.48 -18.37 16.49
CA HIS A 65 7.80 -18.85 16.90
C HIS A 65 7.89 -20.34 17.23
N GLN A 66 6.76 -21.03 17.36
CA GLN A 66 6.73 -22.46 17.68
C GLN A 66 7.40 -23.32 16.61
N ARG A 67 7.83 -24.52 17.03
CA ARG A 67 8.36 -25.52 16.11
C ARG A 67 7.31 -25.87 15.05
N GLY A 68 7.66 -25.64 13.78
CA GLY A 68 6.76 -25.85 12.64
C GLY A 68 5.99 -24.60 12.20
N GLY A 69 6.16 -23.46 12.88
CA GLY A 69 5.54 -22.19 12.53
C GLY A 69 4.02 -22.16 12.75
N ALA A 70 3.35 -21.18 12.14
CA ALA A 70 1.89 -21.02 12.17
C ALA A 70 1.22 -21.26 10.79
N GLY A 71 1.93 -21.98 9.91
CA GLY A 71 1.54 -22.19 8.52
C GLY A 71 1.94 -21.03 7.61
N GLU A 72 1.54 -21.13 6.35
CA GLU A 72 1.90 -20.21 5.27
C GLU A 72 0.72 -19.94 4.32
N ARG A 73 0.83 -18.86 3.55
CA ARG A 73 -0.08 -18.54 2.45
C ARG A 73 0.17 -19.46 1.26
N GLU A 74 -0.76 -19.49 0.29
CA GLU A 74 -0.61 -20.28 -0.95
C GLU A 74 0.64 -19.92 -1.76
N ASN A 75 1.14 -18.69 -1.63
CA ASN A 75 2.36 -18.24 -2.28
C ASN A 75 3.64 -18.58 -1.49
N GLY A 76 3.54 -19.35 -0.40
CA GLY A 76 4.67 -19.81 0.42
C GLY A 76 5.15 -18.82 1.47
N ILE A 77 4.57 -17.61 1.57
CA ILE A 77 4.93 -16.65 2.60
C ILE A 77 4.39 -17.14 3.96
N PRO A 78 5.25 -17.41 4.96
CA PRO A 78 4.82 -17.82 6.29
C PRO A 78 4.01 -16.72 6.98
N TYR A 79 3.13 -17.09 7.90
CA TYR A 79 2.43 -16.11 8.73
C TYR A 79 3.27 -15.75 9.96
N SER A 80 3.48 -14.45 10.19
CA SER A 80 3.83 -13.89 11.50
C SER A 80 2.56 -13.51 12.27
N SER A 81 2.66 -12.98 13.49
CA SER A 81 1.50 -12.67 14.34
C SER A 81 0.50 -11.73 13.66
N PHE A 82 0.98 -10.72 12.94
CA PHE A 82 0.15 -9.77 12.20
C PHE A 82 -0.63 -10.47 11.10
N GLY A 83 0.02 -11.35 10.34
CA GLY A 83 -0.62 -12.27 9.41
C GLY A 83 -1.73 -13.11 10.02
N LEU A 84 -1.48 -13.70 11.19
CA LEU A 84 -2.46 -14.55 11.89
C LEU A 84 -3.66 -13.73 12.40
N ILE A 85 -3.41 -12.54 12.94
CA ILE A 85 -4.44 -11.56 13.32
C ILE A 85 -5.25 -11.14 12.09
N TRP A 86 -4.59 -10.82 10.98
CA TRP A 86 -5.26 -10.43 9.74
C TRP A 86 -6.08 -11.57 9.14
N LYS A 87 -5.58 -12.81 9.23
CA LYS A 87 -6.31 -14.00 8.81
C LYS A 87 -7.61 -14.18 9.59
N LYS A 88 -7.64 -13.85 10.88
CA LYS A 88 -8.86 -13.93 11.71
C LYS A 88 -9.77 -12.71 11.54
N TYR A 89 -9.23 -11.51 11.58
CA TYR A 89 -10.00 -10.27 11.72
C TYR A 89 -10.00 -9.37 10.48
N GLY A 90 -9.10 -9.57 9.52
CA GLY A 90 -8.87 -8.61 8.41
C GLY A 90 -10.11 -8.29 7.58
N VAL A 91 -11.02 -9.24 7.37
CA VAL A 91 -12.31 -9.00 6.70
C VAL A 91 -13.21 -8.10 7.54
N GLU A 92 -13.28 -8.31 8.86
CA GLU A 92 -14.05 -7.48 9.79
C GLU A 92 -13.48 -6.06 9.85
N ILE A 93 -12.15 -5.94 9.96
CA ILE A 93 -11.42 -4.65 9.91
C ILE A 93 -11.76 -3.87 8.63
N CYS A 94 -11.96 -4.58 7.51
CA CYS A 94 -12.33 -4.00 6.23
C CYS A 94 -13.85 -3.89 6.01
N GLY A 95 -14.65 -3.89 7.08
CA GLY A 95 -16.11 -3.70 7.01
C GLY A 95 -16.85 -4.84 6.29
N GLY A 96 -16.33 -6.07 6.36
CA GLY A 96 -16.88 -7.24 5.69
C GLY A 96 -16.45 -7.41 4.23
N ASN A 97 -15.65 -6.50 3.67
CA ASN A 97 -15.25 -6.54 2.27
C ASN A 97 -13.97 -7.37 2.07
N LYS A 98 -14.13 -8.56 1.49
CA LYS A 98 -13.04 -9.51 1.21
C LYS A 98 -12.03 -9.00 0.18
N GLU A 99 -12.47 -8.22 -0.81
CA GLU A 99 -11.56 -7.69 -1.84
C GLU A 99 -10.63 -6.63 -1.23
N ILE A 100 -11.14 -5.76 -0.36
CA ILE A 100 -10.34 -4.79 0.39
C ILE A 100 -9.34 -5.53 1.29
N ALA A 101 -9.82 -6.51 2.07
CA ALA A 101 -8.98 -7.27 2.98
C ALA A 101 -7.84 -8.01 2.25
N HIS A 102 -8.12 -8.59 1.09
CA HIS A 102 -7.12 -9.26 0.26
C HIS A 102 -6.10 -8.27 -0.34
N SER A 103 -6.56 -7.10 -0.78
CA SER A 103 -5.67 -6.04 -1.29
C SER A 103 -4.72 -5.53 -0.21
N VAL A 104 -5.20 -5.36 1.03
CA VAL A 104 -4.36 -4.94 2.17
C VAL A 104 -3.44 -6.07 2.62
N ASP A 105 -3.90 -7.33 2.62
CA ASP A 105 -3.06 -8.49 2.93
C ASP A 105 -1.84 -8.52 1.99
N THR A 106 -2.09 -8.47 0.68
CA THR A 106 -1.04 -8.55 -0.33
C THR A 106 -0.07 -7.36 -0.30
N GLY A 107 -0.58 -6.16 -0.03
CA GLY A 107 0.21 -4.92 -0.12
C GLY A 107 0.92 -4.51 1.16
N LEU A 108 0.52 -5.03 2.32
CA LEU A 108 1.03 -4.62 3.63
C LEU A 108 1.34 -5.83 4.52
N VAL A 109 0.34 -6.67 4.79
CA VAL A 109 0.43 -7.72 5.80
C VAL A 109 1.45 -8.77 5.40
N SER A 110 1.28 -9.40 4.23
CA SER A 110 2.20 -10.43 3.75
C SER A 110 3.62 -9.91 3.54
N VAL A 111 3.78 -8.61 3.30
CA VAL A 111 5.10 -7.96 3.16
C VAL A 111 5.79 -7.85 4.51
N ILE A 112 5.06 -7.47 5.57
CA ILE A 112 5.57 -7.45 6.94
C ILE A 112 5.88 -8.89 7.39
N ASP A 113 4.95 -9.82 7.20
CA ASP A 113 5.14 -11.23 7.56
C ASP A 113 6.39 -11.83 6.88
N ALA A 114 6.60 -11.55 5.60
CA ALA A 114 7.76 -12.04 4.87
C ALA A 114 9.08 -11.54 5.49
N VAL A 115 9.15 -10.26 5.87
CA VAL A 115 10.34 -9.69 6.52
C VAL A 115 10.56 -10.33 7.88
N ASP A 116 9.50 -10.43 8.68
CA ASP A 116 9.55 -10.91 10.05
C ASP A 116 9.91 -12.41 10.13
N CYS A 117 9.35 -13.22 9.23
CA CYS A 117 9.67 -14.64 9.11
C CYS A 117 10.99 -14.92 8.37
N GLY A 118 11.74 -13.88 7.97
CA GLY A 118 12.99 -14.05 7.21
C GLY A 118 12.80 -14.65 5.82
N HIS A 119 11.60 -14.55 5.24
CA HIS A 119 11.23 -15.05 3.91
C HIS A 119 11.47 -13.99 2.81
N VAL A 120 12.55 -13.21 2.94
CA VAL A 120 12.93 -12.20 1.95
C VAL A 120 14.17 -12.63 1.18
N GLU A 121 14.17 -12.42 -0.13
CA GLU A 121 15.31 -12.75 -0.98
C GLU A 121 16.26 -11.56 -1.15
N GLY A 122 17.56 -11.86 -1.15
CA GLY A 122 18.61 -10.89 -1.45
C GLY A 122 18.87 -9.88 -0.33
N VAL A 123 19.59 -8.81 -0.68
CA VAL A 123 19.93 -7.73 0.24
C VAL A 123 18.85 -6.65 0.16
N SER A 124 18.27 -6.28 1.30
CA SER A 124 17.34 -5.16 1.39
C SER A 124 17.94 -3.89 0.78
N LYS A 125 17.21 -3.22 -0.10
CA LYS A 125 17.60 -1.95 -0.71
C LYS A 125 16.66 -0.84 -0.23
N GLY A 126 17.23 0.25 0.26
CA GLY A 126 16.45 1.37 0.80
C GLY A 126 15.92 1.11 2.21
N ILE A 127 15.06 2.02 2.68
CA ILE A 127 14.42 1.93 4.00
C ILE A 127 13.08 1.21 3.84
N SER A 128 12.89 0.12 4.57
CA SER A 128 11.60 -0.61 4.60
C SER A 128 10.68 -0.07 5.70
N LEU A 129 9.39 -0.41 5.62
CA LEU A 129 8.43 -0.11 6.69
C LEU A 129 8.81 -0.81 7.99
N SER A 130 9.23 -2.09 7.93
CA SER A 130 9.70 -2.82 9.12
C SER A 130 10.94 -2.17 9.74
N GLN A 131 11.86 -1.68 8.91
CA GLN A 131 13.00 -0.91 9.40
C GLN A 131 12.56 0.42 10.01
N THR A 132 11.58 1.10 9.43
CA THR A 132 11.03 2.35 9.98
C THR A 132 10.39 2.13 11.34
N ILE A 133 9.63 1.04 11.53
CA ILE A 133 9.11 0.66 12.86
C ILE A 133 10.25 0.36 13.83
N SER A 134 11.26 -0.40 13.38
CA SER A 134 12.42 -0.71 14.22
C SER A 134 13.15 0.54 14.71
N MET A 135 13.10 1.67 13.98
CA MET A 135 13.72 2.94 14.38
C MET A 135 13.02 3.63 15.55
N PHE A 136 11.82 3.21 15.95
CA PHE A 136 11.19 3.68 17.18
C PHE A 136 11.73 2.98 18.43
N ASN A 137 12.45 1.85 18.30
CA ASN A 137 13.04 1.19 19.46
C ASN A 137 14.12 2.08 20.10
N PRO A 138 14.20 2.08 21.44
CA PRO A 138 15.28 2.74 22.13
C PRO A 138 16.67 2.32 21.63
N THR A 139 17.53 3.30 21.36
CA THR A 139 18.94 3.06 21.07
C THR A 139 19.72 2.75 22.35
N TRP A 140 20.92 2.18 22.19
CA TRP A 140 21.78 1.88 23.33
C TRP A 140 22.31 3.14 24.08
N GLN A 141 22.13 4.33 23.52
CA GLN A 141 22.61 5.60 24.09
C GLN A 141 21.51 6.44 24.76
N GLU A 142 20.28 5.94 24.86
CA GLU A 142 19.17 6.69 25.45
C GLU A 142 18.51 5.96 26.62
N GLU A 143 17.81 6.72 27.45
CA GLU A 143 16.98 6.14 28.51
C GLU A 143 15.89 5.28 27.86
N SER A 144 15.87 4.01 28.25
CA SER A 144 15.03 3.01 27.58
C SER A 144 13.63 2.98 28.19
N ASP A 145 12.66 3.61 27.53
CA ASP A 145 11.23 3.37 27.74
C ASP A 145 10.64 2.67 26.52
N TYR A 146 10.78 1.34 26.49
CA TYR A 146 10.28 0.53 25.39
C TYR A 146 8.77 0.65 25.21
N ASP A 147 8.00 0.85 26.28
CA ASP A 147 6.55 0.85 26.24
C ASP A 147 6.01 2.15 25.66
N ALA A 148 6.58 3.30 26.04
CA ALA A 148 6.28 4.57 25.41
C ALA A 148 6.63 4.56 23.91
N CYS A 149 7.83 4.08 23.57
CA CYS A 149 8.26 3.93 22.18
C CYS A 149 7.34 2.99 21.36
N PHE A 150 6.89 1.90 21.97
CA PHE A 150 5.97 0.97 21.34
C PHE A 150 4.61 1.63 21.06
N GLU A 151 4.09 2.41 22.01
CA GLU A 151 2.83 3.14 21.81
C GLU A 151 2.92 4.14 20.65
N GLU A 152 4.04 4.87 20.53
CA GLU A 152 4.29 5.77 19.40
C GLU A 152 4.32 5.01 18.07
N ALA A 153 5.02 3.87 18.02
CA ALA A 153 5.08 3.01 16.84
C ALA A 153 3.69 2.46 16.46
N VAL A 154 2.88 2.05 17.43
CA VAL A 154 1.49 1.59 17.21
C VAL A 154 0.61 2.70 16.68
N ASN A 155 0.75 3.94 17.17
CA ASN A 155 -0.01 5.08 16.67
C ASN A 155 0.35 5.40 15.21
N PHE A 156 1.64 5.36 14.87
CA PHE A 156 2.10 5.47 13.49
C PHE A 156 1.54 4.34 12.61
N ALA A 157 1.69 3.08 13.04
CA ALA A 157 1.21 1.91 12.30
C ALA A 157 -0.31 1.95 12.09
N SER A 158 -1.08 2.39 13.09
CA SER A 158 -2.55 2.57 12.99
C SER A 158 -2.92 3.54 11.88
N ARG A 159 -2.17 4.64 11.74
CA ARG A 159 -2.38 5.61 10.65
C ARG A 159 -2.03 5.01 9.30
N VAL A 160 -0.92 4.28 9.21
CA VAL A 160 -0.50 3.61 7.97
C VAL A 160 -1.53 2.58 7.54
N LEU A 161 -1.96 1.68 8.44
CA LEU A 161 -2.98 0.67 8.18
C LEU A 161 -4.29 1.30 7.67
N THR A 162 -4.76 2.37 8.33
CA THR A 162 -5.94 3.13 7.88
C THR A 162 -5.80 3.64 6.44
N ARG A 163 -4.60 4.10 6.06
CA ARG A 163 -4.33 4.58 4.70
C ARG A 163 -4.25 3.45 3.68
N PHE A 164 -3.71 2.29 4.02
CA PHE A 164 -3.75 1.11 3.16
C PHE A 164 -5.19 0.65 2.89
N ILE A 165 -6.03 0.60 3.93
CA ILE A 165 -7.46 0.29 3.78
C ILE A 165 -8.15 1.33 2.90
N ALA A 166 -7.93 2.63 3.14
CA ALA A 166 -8.53 3.69 2.33
C ALA A 166 -8.07 3.63 0.85
N ALA A 167 -6.80 3.33 0.59
CA ALA A 167 -6.27 3.17 -0.75
C ALA A 167 -6.89 1.96 -1.47
N ALA A 168 -7.02 0.82 -0.78
CA ALA A 168 -7.68 -0.37 -1.31
C ALA A 168 -9.16 -0.11 -1.64
N THR A 169 -9.90 0.54 -0.74
CA THR A 169 -11.29 0.97 -0.97
C THR A 169 -11.40 1.87 -2.20
N GLY A 170 -10.53 2.89 -2.32
CA GLY A 170 -10.52 3.81 -3.45
C GLY A 170 -10.15 3.12 -4.78
N GLY A 171 -9.24 2.14 -4.74
CA GLY A 171 -8.88 1.36 -5.92
C GLY A 171 -10.03 0.48 -6.42
N ILE A 172 -10.76 -0.17 -5.51
CA ILE A 172 -11.91 -1.00 -5.84
C ILE A 172 -13.07 -0.15 -6.38
N SER A 173 -13.36 1.00 -5.77
CA SER A 173 -14.41 1.89 -6.29
C SER A 173 -14.06 2.49 -7.65
N ALA A 174 -12.78 2.69 -7.94
CA ALA A 174 -12.30 3.16 -9.24
C ALA A 174 -12.35 2.09 -10.35
N LYS A 175 -12.35 0.80 -10.01
CA LYS A 175 -12.28 -0.31 -10.97
C LYS A 175 -13.34 -0.23 -12.05
N ASP A 176 -14.60 0.01 -11.68
CA ASP A 176 -15.70 0.06 -12.64
C ASP A 176 -15.66 1.32 -13.52
N ILE A 177 -15.18 2.44 -12.96
CA ILE A 177 -15.01 3.70 -13.72
C ILE A 177 -13.96 3.49 -14.81
N VAL A 178 -12.81 2.93 -14.43
CA VAL A 178 -11.69 2.70 -15.36
C VAL A 178 -12.02 1.60 -16.36
N ALA A 179 -12.70 0.52 -15.96
CA ALA A 179 -13.15 -0.53 -16.87
C ALA A 179 -14.10 0.03 -17.95
N LYS A 180 -15.09 0.85 -17.54
CA LYS A 180 -15.99 1.51 -18.49
C LYS A 180 -15.27 2.48 -19.42
N ALA A 181 -14.25 3.20 -18.92
CA ALA A 181 -13.44 4.07 -19.76
C ALA A 181 -12.63 3.28 -20.81
N ILE A 182 -12.12 2.10 -20.44
CA ILE A 182 -11.43 1.18 -21.36
C ILE A 182 -12.41 0.66 -22.43
N GLU A 183 -13.60 0.21 -22.04
CA GLU A 183 -14.61 -0.30 -22.97
C GLU A 183 -15.11 0.75 -23.97
N LYS A 184 -15.18 2.01 -23.54
CA LYS A 184 -15.64 3.13 -24.37
C LYS A 184 -14.52 3.83 -25.15
N ALA A 185 -13.26 3.42 -24.98
CA ALA A 185 -12.14 4.06 -25.65
C ALA A 185 -12.28 3.94 -27.17
N GLU A 186 -12.27 5.07 -27.89
CA GLU A 186 -12.33 5.08 -29.36
C GLU A 186 -11.02 4.52 -29.97
N ASP A 187 -9.88 4.84 -29.36
CA ASP A 187 -8.59 4.21 -29.62
C ASP A 187 -8.18 3.41 -28.38
N PRO A 188 -8.03 2.07 -28.45
CA PRO A 188 -7.69 1.24 -27.30
C PRO A 188 -6.33 1.58 -26.65
N ARG A 189 -5.49 2.37 -27.35
CA ARG A 189 -4.19 2.87 -26.86
C ARG A 189 -4.32 4.10 -25.96
N LEU A 190 -5.47 4.77 -25.93
CA LEU A 190 -5.70 6.00 -25.17
C LEU A 190 -6.96 5.89 -24.31
N ILE A 191 -6.78 5.90 -23.00
CA ILE A 191 -7.91 5.87 -22.05
C ILE A 191 -8.18 7.27 -21.53
N VAL A 192 -9.43 7.72 -21.60
CA VAL A 192 -9.84 9.03 -21.07
C VAL A 192 -10.70 8.84 -19.83
N LEU A 193 -10.33 9.49 -18.73
CA LEU A 193 -11.08 9.51 -17.48
C LEU A 193 -11.64 10.92 -17.26
N GLU A 194 -12.93 11.02 -16.98
CA GLU A 194 -13.62 12.30 -16.73
C GLU A 194 -13.24 12.95 -15.39
N GLN A 195 -12.64 12.17 -14.49
CA GLN A 195 -12.08 12.61 -13.21
C GLN A 195 -10.85 11.77 -12.89
N TYR A 196 -9.92 12.31 -12.10
CA TYR A 196 -8.82 11.49 -11.61
C TYR A 196 -9.35 10.30 -10.80
N THR A 197 -8.94 9.10 -11.21
CA THR A 197 -9.19 7.85 -10.49
C THR A 197 -7.92 7.01 -10.52
N PRO A 198 -7.60 6.26 -9.44
CA PRO A 198 -6.51 5.30 -9.47
C PRO A 198 -6.73 4.26 -10.59
N TRP A 199 -5.92 4.34 -11.65
CA TRP A 199 -6.19 3.60 -12.89
C TRP A 199 -5.19 2.49 -13.20
N LYS A 200 -3.94 2.60 -12.72
CA LYS A 200 -2.80 1.74 -13.13
C LYS A 200 -3.12 0.25 -13.05
N THR A 201 -3.58 -0.23 -11.89
CA THR A 201 -3.91 -1.65 -11.68
C THR A 201 -4.99 -2.14 -12.63
N THR A 202 -6.06 -1.35 -12.83
CA THR A 202 -7.18 -1.74 -13.67
C THR A 202 -6.81 -1.71 -15.16
N VAL A 203 -6.10 -0.67 -15.61
CA VAL A 203 -5.59 -0.58 -16.99
C VAL A 203 -4.63 -1.72 -17.28
N HIS A 204 -3.68 -2.02 -16.39
CA HIS A 204 -2.72 -3.10 -16.61
C HIS A 204 -3.40 -4.47 -16.71
N ARG A 205 -4.43 -4.70 -15.88
CA ARG A 205 -5.21 -5.93 -15.89
C ARG A 205 -6.15 -6.08 -17.09
N LEU A 206 -6.79 -4.99 -17.53
CA LEU A 206 -7.87 -5.05 -18.52
C LEU A 206 -7.47 -4.59 -19.92
N SER A 207 -6.39 -3.82 -20.08
CA SER A 207 -5.94 -3.32 -21.39
C SER A 207 -4.46 -3.62 -21.64
N LYS A 208 -4.23 -4.46 -22.65
CA LYS A 208 -2.89 -4.75 -23.17
C LYS A 208 -2.37 -3.67 -24.12
N GLU A 209 -3.27 -2.89 -24.71
CA GLU A 209 -2.94 -1.93 -25.77
C GLU A 209 -2.77 -0.49 -25.25
N ALA A 210 -3.36 -0.17 -24.09
CA ALA A 210 -3.27 1.17 -23.52
C ALA A 210 -1.80 1.61 -23.36
N LEU A 211 -1.49 2.76 -23.95
CA LEU A 211 -0.20 3.44 -23.90
C LEU A 211 -0.26 4.70 -23.05
N TYR A 212 -1.40 5.40 -23.08
CA TYR A 212 -1.60 6.65 -22.36
C TYR A 212 -2.96 6.69 -21.66
N VAL A 213 -3.01 7.42 -20.54
CA VAL A 213 -4.24 7.76 -19.83
C VAL A 213 -4.33 9.28 -19.69
N VAL A 214 -5.47 9.84 -20.05
CA VAL A 214 -5.80 11.26 -19.92
C VAL A 214 -6.83 11.46 -18.83
N TYR A 215 -6.61 12.46 -17.97
CA TYR A 215 -7.51 12.79 -16.85
C TYR A 215 -7.32 14.23 -16.38
N PRO A 216 -8.32 14.86 -15.75
CA PRO A 216 -8.16 16.17 -15.13
C PRO A 216 -7.43 16.07 -13.79
N SER A 217 -6.64 17.10 -13.47
CA SER A 217 -6.11 17.36 -12.14
C SER A 217 -7.22 17.90 -11.22
N ASP A 218 -6.96 17.90 -9.91
CA ASP A 218 -7.87 18.51 -8.94
C ASP A 218 -8.01 20.03 -9.12
N THR A 219 -7.06 20.67 -9.81
CA THR A 219 -7.06 22.10 -10.14
C THR A 219 -7.70 22.41 -11.51
N GLY A 220 -8.18 21.38 -12.22
CA GLY A 220 -8.97 21.50 -13.45
C GLY A 220 -8.17 21.44 -14.76
N GLU A 221 -6.85 21.50 -14.72
CA GLU A 221 -6.02 21.29 -15.91
C GLU A 221 -5.90 19.80 -16.23
N TRP A 222 -5.54 19.47 -17.46
CA TRP A 222 -5.51 18.09 -17.90
C TRP A 222 -4.11 17.51 -17.93
N ARG A 223 -4.03 16.19 -17.72
CA ARG A 223 -2.79 15.41 -17.74
C ARG A 223 -2.90 14.31 -18.77
N ILE A 224 -1.77 14.02 -19.41
CA ILE A 224 -1.51 12.78 -20.14
C ILE A 224 -0.40 12.07 -19.40
N GLN A 225 -0.65 10.81 -19.02
CA GLN A 225 0.33 9.98 -18.32
C GLN A 225 0.53 8.67 -19.09
N THR A 226 1.77 8.20 -19.15
CA THR A 226 2.15 6.94 -19.77
C THR A 226 1.70 5.74 -18.93
N VAL A 227 1.37 4.63 -19.60
CA VAL A 227 1.14 3.34 -18.96
C VAL A 227 2.49 2.65 -18.80
N PRO A 228 2.92 2.28 -17.57
CA PRO A 228 4.19 1.59 -17.37
C PRO A 228 4.11 0.15 -17.90
N VAL A 229 5.27 -0.42 -18.26
CA VAL A 229 5.38 -1.82 -18.68
C VAL A 229 4.89 -2.77 -17.58
N GLU A 230 5.19 -2.43 -16.33
CA GLU A 230 4.81 -3.18 -15.13
C GLU A 230 4.42 -2.23 -13.99
N LEU A 231 3.55 -2.68 -13.08
CA LEU A 231 3.16 -1.88 -11.92
C LEU A 231 4.39 -1.59 -11.04
N GLY A 232 4.65 -0.30 -10.80
CA GLY A 232 5.81 0.15 -10.03
C GLY A 232 7.08 0.38 -10.86
N SER A 233 7.11 0.01 -12.14
CA SER A 233 8.22 0.32 -13.05
C SER A 233 8.23 1.79 -13.49
N PHE A 234 9.42 2.31 -13.78
CA PHE A 234 9.64 3.61 -14.44
C PHE A 234 9.78 3.50 -15.96
N GLU A 235 9.77 2.28 -16.50
CA GLU A 235 9.76 2.04 -17.94
C GLU A 235 8.32 2.12 -18.47
N ASP A 236 8.12 2.96 -19.47
CA ASP A 236 6.82 3.18 -20.11
C ASP A 236 6.61 2.22 -21.28
N ARG A 237 5.37 1.77 -21.51
CA ARG A 237 5.00 1.06 -22.74
C ARG A 237 5.30 1.90 -23.98
N LYS A 238 5.08 3.21 -23.87
CA LYS A 238 5.51 4.23 -24.83
C LYS A 238 5.66 5.57 -24.12
N SER A 239 6.87 6.10 -24.07
CA SER A 239 7.10 7.44 -23.51
C SER A 239 6.47 8.53 -24.38
N LEU A 240 6.25 9.71 -23.80
CA LEU A 240 5.90 10.91 -24.57
C LEU A 240 7.06 11.31 -25.51
N PRO A 241 6.80 12.05 -26.60
CA PRO A 241 7.82 12.44 -27.56
C PRO A 241 9.06 13.06 -26.90
N SER A 242 10.24 12.52 -27.22
CA SER A 242 11.51 12.99 -26.65
C SER A 242 11.81 14.48 -26.89
N PRO A 243 11.33 15.15 -27.98
CA PRO A 243 11.50 16.60 -28.11
C PRO A 243 10.76 17.42 -27.04
N TRP A 244 9.82 16.83 -26.30
CA TRP A 244 9.10 17.52 -25.23
C TRP A 244 9.81 17.42 -23.87
N ALA A 245 10.82 16.55 -23.75
CA ALA A 245 11.48 16.23 -22.49
C ALA A 245 11.95 17.49 -21.74
N GLY A 246 11.34 17.75 -20.58
CA GLY A 246 11.73 18.83 -19.68
C GLY A 246 11.23 20.22 -20.09
N LEU A 247 10.51 20.34 -21.22
CA LEU A 247 9.98 21.61 -21.69
C LEU A 247 8.73 22.03 -20.90
N ALA A 248 8.58 23.33 -20.71
CA ALA A 248 7.41 23.93 -20.05
C ALA A 248 7.05 25.28 -20.67
N GLY A 249 5.78 25.67 -20.54
CA GLY A 249 5.26 26.93 -21.05
C GLY A 249 5.62 27.15 -22.52
N LYS A 250 6.14 28.33 -22.85
CA LYS A 250 6.39 28.76 -24.24
C LYS A 250 7.22 27.78 -25.06
N GLU A 251 8.27 27.18 -24.47
CA GLU A 251 9.14 26.25 -25.19
C GLU A 251 8.36 24.99 -25.63
N LEU A 252 7.52 24.45 -24.76
CA LEU A 252 6.66 23.31 -25.11
C LEU A 252 5.59 23.73 -26.11
N GLN A 253 5.00 24.92 -25.94
CA GLN A 253 3.99 25.46 -26.85
C GLN A 253 4.54 25.65 -28.27
N GLU A 254 5.79 26.10 -28.41
CA GLU A 254 6.47 26.25 -29.70
C GLU A 254 6.71 24.89 -30.38
N VAL A 255 7.16 23.88 -29.63
CA VAL A 255 7.42 22.53 -30.17
C VAL A 255 6.13 21.78 -30.51
N THR A 256 5.07 22.00 -29.74
CA THR A 256 3.78 21.30 -29.93
C THR A 256 2.81 22.04 -30.86
N GLY A 257 2.96 23.36 -31.00
CA GLY A 257 1.96 24.23 -31.62
C GLY A 257 0.68 24.41 -30.79
N ILE A 258 0.69 24.03 -29.51
CA ILE A 258 -0.47 24.07 -28.62
C ILE A 258 -0.29 25.20 -27.60
N SER A 259 -1.10 26.25 -27.67
CA SER A 259 -0.89 27.51 -26.93
C SER A 259 -1.05 27.42 -25.41
N ASP A 260 -1.76 26.42 -24.90
CA ASP A 260 -2.01 26.18 -23.48
C ASP A 260 -1.32 24.91 -22.97
N ALA A 261 -0.35 24.37 -23.73
CA ALA A 261 0.55 23.32 -23.24
C ALA A 261 1.33 23.86 -22.03
N MET A 262 1.39 23.06 -20.96
CA MET A 262 1.92 23.49 -19.66
C MET A 262 3.32 22.95 -19.42
N PHE A 263 3.50 21.63 -19.51
CA PHE A 263 4.77 20.97 -19.25
C PHE A 263 4.82 19.54 -19.81
N CYS A 264 6.02 19.01 -19.95
CA CYS A 264 6.32 17.60 -20.07
C CYS A 264 7.52 17.27 -19.19
N HIS A 265 7.40 16.24 -18.34
CA HIS A 265 8.49 15.83 -17.46
C HIS A 265 9.71 15.38 -18.28
N ASN A 266 10.93 15.59 -17.77
CA ASN A 266 12.17 15.22 -18.48
C ASN A 266 12.26 13.73 -18.82
N GLY A 267 11.70 12.88 -17.96
CA GLY A 267 11.57 11.43 -18.21
C GLY A 267 10.42 11.04 -19.14
N CYS A 268 9.70 11.98 -19.74
CA CYS A 268 8.61 11.76 -20.70
C CYS A 268 7.45 10.85 -20.24
N PHE A 269 7.28 10.61 -18.94
CA PHE A 269 6.19 9.77 -18.42
C PHE A 269 4.88 10.55 -18.15
N ILE A 270 4.94 11.89 -18.11
CA ILE A 270 3.77 12.74 -17.86
C ILE A 270 3.92 14.11 -18.50
N GLY A 271 2.82 14.64 -19.00
CA GLY A 271 2.68 16.02 -19.45
C GLY A 271 1.29 16.57 -19.18
N GLY A 272 1.06 17.82 -19.54
CA GLY A 272 -0.25 18.44 -19.34
C GLY A 272 -0.49 19.71 -20.14
N ALA A 273 -1.78 20.03 -20.28
CA ALA A 273 -2.30 21.24 -20.91
C ALA A 273 -3.46 21.79 -20.07
N GLN A 274 -3.83 23.06 -20.25
CA GLN A 274 -4.94 23.63 -19.49
C GLN A 274 -6.30 23.01 -19.88
N SER A 275 -6.52 22.78 -21.18
CA SER A 275 -7.79 22.27 -21.70
C SER A 275 -7.76 20.80 -22.09
N PHE A 276 -8.94 20.18 -22.07
CA PHE A 276 -9.16 18.82 -22.57
C PHE A 276 -8.77 18.68 -24.04
N GLU A 277 -9.19 19.64 -24.87
CA GLU A 277 -8.90 19.61 -26.32
C GLU A 277 -7.39 19.57 -26.59
N SER A 278 -6.63 20.37 -25.85
CA SER A 278 -5.18 20.45 -26.01
C SER A 278 -4.45 19.21 -25.53
N VAL A 279 -4.85 18.62 -24.40
CA VAL A 279 -4.22 17.36 -23.96
C VAL A 279 -4.54 16.22 -24.93
N MET A 280 -5.72 16.22 -25.54
CA MET A 280 -6.10 15.23 -26.55
C MET A 280 -5.28 15.40 -27.84
N LYS A 281 -4.98 16.64 -28.25
CA LYS A 281 -4.01 16.89 -29.34
C LYS A 281 -2.62 16.39 -28.99
N MET A 282 -2.16 16.61 -27.75
CA MET A 282 -0.88 16.04 -27.29
C MET A 282 -0.91 14.49 -27.34
N ALA A 283 -2.01 13.86 -26.93
CA ALA A 283 -2.15 12.40 -27.00
C ALA A 283 -2.07 11.87 -28.43
N ASP A 284 -2.76 12.51 -29.39
CA ASP A 284 -2.72 12.15 -30.80
C ASP A 284 -1.30 12.30 -31.40
N MET A 285 -0.61 13.38 -31.08
CA MET A 285 0.79 13.58 -31.46
C MET A 285 1.70 12.47 -30.89
N ALA A 286 1.53 12.14 -29.60
CA ALA A 286 2.31 11.10 -28.93
C ALA A 286 2.04 9.71 -29.50
N LEU A 287 0.80 9.39 -29.89
CA LEU A 287 0.45 8.12 -30.52
C LEU A 287 1.08 7.96 -31.91
N LYS A 288 1.25 9.05 -32.66
CA LYS A 288 1.82 9.07 -34.02
C LYS A 288 3.34 9.13 -34.06
N ALA A 289 3.98 9.65 -33.01
CA ALA A 289 5.43 9.77 -32.89
C ALA A 289 6.15 8.41 -32.83
#